data_AF-A0A7L2I4P6-F1
#
_entry.id   AF-A0A7L2I4P6-F1
#
_cell.length_a   1.000
_cell.length_b   1.000
_cell.length_c   1.000
_cell.angle_alpha   90.00
_cell.angle_beta   90.00
_cell.angle_gamma   90.00
#
_symmetry.space_group_name_H-M   'P 1'
#
loop_
_entity.id
_entity.type
_entity.pdbx_description
1 polymer ?
#
loop_
_entity_poly.entity_id
_entity_poly.type
_entity_poly.pdbx_seq_one_letter_code
_entity_poly.pdbx_strand_id
1 'polypeptide(L)'
;MVYTQSEILQREVYLFERLDSANREAMKHLKAICFLRPTKENVELLVQELRRPKYSLYFIYFSNVISKSEVKSLAEADEQEVVAEVQEFYGDYIAVNPHLFSLNLLGCCQVWGQLQGLALGISREIRSLTQSGLLLVWVSMTPGVLSPQQVITKEYELFDFRRTEVPPLLLLLDRSDDAITPLLNQWTYQAMVHELLGIHNNRIDLSRVPGISRDLREVVLSAENDEFYANNMYLNFAEIGSNIKNLMEDFQRRKPKEQQKLESIADMKAFVENYPQFKKMSGTVSKHVTVVGELSRLVGERNLLEVSEVEQELACQNDHSSALQ
;
A
#
# COMPACT_ATOMS: atom_id res chain seq x y z
N MET A 1 -0.77 1.19 3.04
CA MET A 1 -1.85 0.74 3.97
C MET A 1 -2.15 1.88 4.91
N VAL A 2 -3.44 2.18 5.15
CA VAL A 2 -3.89 3.43 5.78
C VAL A 2 -3.92 3.37 7.32
N TYR A 3 -4.19 2.19 7.90
CA TYR A 3 -4.25 2.02 9.35
C TYR A 3 -3.60 0.72 9.81
N THR A 4 -2.98 0.79 10.98
CA THR A 4 -2.45 -0.37 11.70
C THR A 4 -3.54 -1.04 12.54
N GLN A 5 -3.35 -2.32 12.86
CA GLN A 5 -4.25 -3.03 13.77
C GLN A 5 -4.37 -2.33 15.14
N SER A 6 -3.28 -1.72 15.62
CA SER A 6 -3.25 -0.98 16.88
C SER A 6 -4.14 0.26 16.85
N GLU A 7 -4.11 1.04 15.76
CA GLU A 7 -4.95 2.24 15.61
C GLU A 7 -6.43 1.89 15.50
N ILE A 8 -6.75 0.79 14.81
CA ILE A 8 -8.13 0.33 14.69
C ILE A 8 -8.64 -0.24 16.03
N LEU A 9 -7.76 -0.92 16.78
CA LEU A 9 -8.08 -1.41 18.13
C LEU A 9 -8.40 -0.27 19.11
N GLN A 10 -7.72 0.88 18.99
CA GLN A 10 -8.05 2.09 19.76
C GLN A 10 -9.44 2.65 19.46
N ARG A 11 -10.05 2.24 18.33
CA ARG A 11 -11.42 2.57 17.94
C ARG A 11 -12.42 1.44 18.25
N GLU A 12 -12.06 0.55 19.17
CA GLU A 12 -12.94 -0.53 19.68
C GLU A 12 -13.32 -1.57 18.61
N VAL A 13 -12.49 -1.72 17.58
CA VAL A 13 -12.63 -2.79 16.58
C VAL A 13 -11.64 -3.91 16.92
N TYR A 14 -12.18 -5.02 17.42
CA TYR A 14 -11.38 -6.10 18.00
C TYR A 14 -11.11 -7.27 17.03
N LEU A 15 -11.98 -7.46 16.04
CA LEU A 15 -11.97 -8.62 15.15
C LEU A 15 -11.99 -8.18 13.68
N PHE A 16 -11.20 -8.86 12.86
CA PHE A 16 -11.16 -8.69 11.41
C PHE A 16 -11.48 -10.02 10.77
N GLU A 17 -12.55 -10.08 10.00
CA GLU A 17 -12.95 -11.28 9.27
C GLU A 17 -13.24 -10.93 7.81
N ARG A 18 -12.93 -11.87 6.92
CA ARG A 18 -13.36 -11.75 5.52
C ARG A 18 -14.77 -12.31 5.37
N LEU A 19 -15.57 -11.68 4.51
CA LEU A 19 -16.96 -12.07 4.29
C LEU A 19 -17.08 -13.49 3.70
N ASP A 20 -16.13 -13.90 2.87
CA ASP A 20 -16.03 -15.23 2.25
C ASP A 20 -15.54 -16.34 3.19
N SER A 21 -15.13 -16.00 4.42
CA SER A 21 -14.71 -17.00 5.42
C SER A 21 -15.91 -17.85 5.87
N ALA A 22 -15.83 -19.16 5.62
CA ALA A 22 -16.90 -20.12 5.96
C ALA A 22 -17.09 -20.31 7.48
N ASN A 23 -16.03 -20.19 8.27
CA ASN A 23 -16.02 -20.55 9.70
C ASN A 23 -16.30 -19.39 10.66
N ARG A 24 -17.00 -18.33 10.23
CA ARG A 24 -17.32 -17.20 11.12
C ARG A 24 -18.38 -17.61 12.15
N GLU A 25 -18.08 -17.39 13.43
CA GLU A 25 -18.97 -17.69 14.56
C GLU A 25 -20.06 -16.63 14.72
N ALA A 26 -21.21 -17.02 15.28
CA ALA A 26 -22.30 -16.09 15.55
C ALA A 26 -22.03 -15.32 16.86
N MET A 27 -21.76 -14.01 16.74
CA MET A 27 -21.45 -13.13 17.86
C MET A 27 -22.46 -11.99 17.94
N LYS A 28 -23.68 -12.31 18.40
CA LYS A 28 -24.80 -11.36 18.49
C LYS A 28 -24.60 -10.19 19.45
N HIS A 29 -23.57 -10.20 20.29
CA HIS A 29 -23.23 -9.08 21.15
C HIS A 29 -22.33 -8.04 20.45
N LEU A 30 -21.84 -8.34 19.25
CA LEU A 30 -21.00 -7.45 18.47
C LEU A 30 -21.78 -6.75 17.36
N LYS A 31 -21.23 -5.62 16.92
CA LYS A 31 -21.65 -4.86 15.74
C LYS A 31 -20.65 -5.13 14.62
N ALA A 32 -21.12 -5.21 13.39
CA ALA A 32 -20.31 -5.43 12.21
C ALA A 32 -20.17 -4.14 11.40
N ILE A 33 -18.94 -3.89 10.96
CA ILE A 33 -18.62 -2.85 9.98
C ILE A 33 -18.16 -3.58 8.71
N CYS A 34 -18.94 -3.49 7.64
CA CYS A 34 -18.64 -4.12 6.37
C CYS A 34 -18.07 -3.08 5.41
N PHE A 35 -16.77 -3.17 5.10
CA PHE A 35 -16.16 -2.35 4.05
C PHE A 35 -15.86 -3.23 2.83
N LEU A 36 -16.62 -3.04 1.75
CA LEU A 36 -16.65 -3.97 0.61
C LEU A 36 -16.63 -3.24 -0.73
N ARG A 37 -15.97 -3.83 -1.73
CA ARG A 37 -16.16 -3.40 -3.12
C ARG A 37 -17.53 -3.87 -3.62
N PRO A 38 -18.33 -3.03 -4.33
CA PRO A 38 -19.63 -3.43 -4.87
C PRO A 38 -19.46 -4.32 -6.12
N THR A 39 -18.91 -5.52 -5.94
CA THR A 39 -18.91 -6.58 -6.96
C THR A 39 -20.12 -7.48 -6.76
N LYS A 40 -20.61 -8.10 -7.84
CA LYS A 40 -21.73 -9.05 -7.76
C LYS A 40 -21.50 -10.14 -6.70
N GLU A 41 -20.29 -10.70 -6.67
CA GLU A 41 -19.89 -11.70 -5.68
C GLU A 41 -19.98 -11.18 -4.24
N ASN A 42 -19.43 -9.98 -3.95
CA ASN A 42 -19.49 -9.41 -2.61
C ASN A 42 -20.93 -9.07 -2.19
N VAL A 43 -21.75 -8.58 -3.12
CA VAL A 43 -23.17 -8.28 -2.86
C VAL A 43 -23.94 -9.57 -2.57
N GLU A 44 -23.71 -10.65 -3.33
CA GLU A 44 -24.33 -11.95 -3.09
C GLU A 44 -23.94 -12.54 -1.72
N LEU A 45 -22.65 -12.46 -1.36
CA LEU A 45 -22.18 -12.88 -0.03
C LEU A 45 -22.82 -12.06 1.09
N LEU A 46 -22.99 -10.74 0.88
CA LEU A 46 -23.64 -9.87 1.86
C LEU A 46 -25.14 -10.17 1.99
N VAL A 47 -25.83 -10.43 0.88
CA VAL A 47 -27.22 -10.91 0.88
C VAL A 47 -27.37 -12.21 1.67
N GLN A 48 -26.44 -13.16 1.51
CA GLN A 48 -26.44 -14.40 2.29
C GLN A 48 -26.21 -14.16 3.77
N GLU A 49 -25.32 -13.22 4.12
CA GLU A 49 -25.06 -12.80 5.49
C GLU A 49 -26.32 -12.16 6.12
N LEU A 50 -27.00 -11.25 5.44
CA LEU A 50 -28.19 -10.55 5.97
C LEU A 50 -29.40 -11.48 6.17
N ARG A 51 -29.54 -12.53 5.36
CA ARG A 51 -30.57 -13.57 5.57
C ARG A 51 -30.36 -14.36 6.87
N ARG A 52 -29.10 -14.52 7.29
CA ARG A 52 -28.72 -15.25 8.50
C ARG A 52 -27.65 -14.47 9.26
N PRO A 53 -28.01 -13.31 9.83
CA PRO A 53 -27.03 -12.38 10.36
C PRO A 53 -26.32 -13.01 11.56
N LYS A 54 -25.00 -12.89 11.60
CA LYS A 54 -24.14 -13.38 12.70
C LYS A 54 -23.99 -12.37 13.82
N TYR A 55 -24.14 -11.08 13.50
CA TYR A 55 -23.97 -9.97 14.44
C TYR A 55 -25.33 -9.31 14.75
N SER A 56 -25.34 -8.36 15.70
CA SER A 56 -26.57 -7.63 16.07
C SER A 56 -26.95 -6.52 15.11
N LEU A 57 -25.95 -5.80 14.59
CA LEU A 57 -26.12 -4.57 13.83
C LEU A 57 -25.03 -4.48 12.77
N TYR A 58 -25.40 -4.03 11.57
CA TYR A 58 -24.49 -3.91 10.43
C TYR A 58 -24.41 -2.45 9.94
N PHE A 59 -23.19 -1.96 9.81
CA PHE A 59 -22.87 -0.71 9.11
C PHE A 59 -22.16 -1.09 7.80
N ILE A 60 -22.78 -0.79 6.67
CA ILE A 60 -22.30 -1.22 5.36
C ILE A 60 -21.71 -0.02 4.62
N TYR A 61 -20.43 -0.12 4.28
CA TYR A 61 -19.67 0.87 3.54
C TYR A 61 -19.18 0.26 2.23
N PHE A 62 -19.64 0.79 1.10
CA PHE A 62 -19.17 0.37 -0.22
C PHE A 62 -17.98 1.22 -0.67
N SER A 63 -16.94 0.59 -1.22
CA SER A 63 -15.74 1.31 -1.70
C SER A 63 -16.01 2.20 -2.93
N ASN A 64 -17.19 2.03 -3.57
CA ASN A 64 -17.60 2.73 -4.78
C ASN A 64 -19.13 2.74 -4.90
N VAL A 65 -19.66 3.35 -5.96
CA VAL A 65 -21.09 3.44 -6.25
C VAL A 65 -21.72 2.05 -6.37
N ILE A 66 -22.87 1.89 -5.72
CA ILE A 66 -23.71 0.70 -5.79
C ILE A 66 -24.97 0.97 -6.61
N SER A 67 -25.42 -0.01 -7.40
CA SER A 67 -26.63 0.17 -8.19
C SER A 67 -27.89 0.13 -7.31
N LYS A 68 -28.93 0.89 -7.70
CA LYS A 68 -30.23 0.88 -7.00
C LYS A 68 -30.85 -0.52 -6.94
N SER A 69 -30.60 -1.36 -7.94
CA SER A 69 -31.05 -2.77 -7.94
C SER A 69 -30.36 -3.59 -6.86
N GLU A 70 -29.05 -3.43 -6.66
CA GLU A 70 -28.30 -4.15 -5.63
C GLU A 70 -28.71 -3.69 -4.23
N VAL A 71 -28.93 -2.39 -4.03
CA VAL A 71 -29.47 -1.85 -2.77
C VAL A 71 -30.85 -2.45 -2.47
N LYS A 72 -31.71 -2.58 -3.49
CA LYS A 72 -33.02 -3.22 -3.31
C LYS A 72 -32.88 -4.69 -2.91
N SER A 73 -31.96 -5.43 -3.53
CA SER A 73 -31.69 -6.82 -3.16
C SER A 73 -31.16 -6.98 -1.74
N LEU A 74 -30.36 -6.04 -1.24
CA LEU A 74 -29.91 -6.01 0.15
C LEU A 74 -31.07 -5.72 1.11
N ALA A 75 -31.93 -4.77 0.78
CA ALA A 75 -33.11 -4.45 1.58
C ALA A 75 -34.12 -5.61 1.65
N GLU A 76 -34.32 -6.33 0.54
CA GLU A 76 -35.16 -7.53 0.50
C GLU A 76 -34.56 -8.70 1.31
N ALA A 77 -33.24 -8.71 1.53
CA ALA A 77 -32.56 -9.74 2.29
C ALA A 77 -32.53 -9.48 3.81
N ASP A 78 -32.70 -8.23 4.23
CA ASP A 78 -32.66 -7.81 5.64
C ASP A 78 -34.02 -8.01 6.34
N GLU A 79 -34.47 -9.26 6.42
CA GLU A 79 -35.74 -9.62 7.10
C GLU A 79 -35.72 -9.32 8.61
N GLN A 80 -34.52 -9.19 9.20
CA GLN A 80 -34.32 -8.97 10.64
C GLN A 80 -34.05 -7.51 11.00
N GLU A 81 -34.08 -6.60 10.01
CA GLU A 81 -33.83 -5.16 10.18
C GLU A 81 -32.53 -4.85 10.95
N VAL A 82 -31.46 -5.59 10.63
CA VAL A 82 -30.17 -5.47 11.32
C VAL A 82 -29.25 -4.42 10.67
N VAL A 83 -29.59 -3.91 9.48
CA VAL A 83 -28.78 -2.89 8.80
C VAL A 83 -29.13 -1.51 9.36
N ALA A 84 -28.15 -0.88 10.02
CA ALA A 84 -28.30 0.47 10.56
C ALA A 84 -28.03 1.56 9.51
N GLU A 85 -27.04 1.32 8.66
CA GLU A 85 -26.49 2.34 7.78
C GLU A 85 -25.89 1.71 6.52
N VAL A 86 -26.14 2.35 5.37
CA VAL A 86 -25.50 2.04 4.10
C VAL A 86 -24.92 3.33 3.53
N GLN A 87 -23.60 3.38 3.36
CA GLN A 87 -22.91 4.55 2.83
C GLN A 87 -21.92 4.16 1.74
N GLU A 88 -21.67 5.09 0.82
CA GLU A 88 -20.60 4.98 -0.16
C GLU A 88 -19.37 5.72 0.38
N PHE A 89 -18.24 5.03 0.47
CA PHE A 89 -16.96 5.57 0.88
C PHE A 89 -15.95 5.31 -0.22
N TYR A 90 -15.55 6.34 -0.96
CA TYR A 90 -14.74 6.22 -2.19
C TYR A 90 -13.26 5.89 -1.94
N GLY A 91 -12.97 4.78 -1.28
CA GLY A 91 -11.61 4.30 -0.97
C GLY A 91 -11.23 3.04 -1.75
N ASP A 92 -11.35 3.04 -3.08
CA ASP A 92 -11.11 1.85 -3.92
C ASP A 92 -9.69 1.77 -4.53
N TYR A 93 -8.67 2.13 -3.77
CA TYR A 93 -7.26 2.07 -4.15
C TYR A 93 -6.37 1.79 -2.93
N ILE A 94 -5.12 1.42 -3.19
CA ILE A 94 -4.12 1.16 -2.15
C ILE A 94 -3.15 2.35 -2.10
N ALA A 95 -3.21 3.13 -1.02
CA ALA A 95 -2.21 4.14 -0.73
C ALA A 95 -0.87 3.46 -0.36
N VAL A 96 0.16 3.70 -1.18
CA VAL A 96 1.53 3.20 -0.97
C VAL A 96 2.34 4.25 -0.21
N ASN A 97 2.39 5.48 -0.75
CA ASN A 97 3.02 6.66 -0.16
C ASN A 97 2.05 7.86 -0.24
N PRO A 98 2.32 9.00 0.44
CA PRO A 98 1.46 10.20 0.36
C PRO A 98 1.16 10.70 -1.06
N HIS A 99 2.03 10.39 -2.02
CA HIS A 99 1.92 10.81 -3.42
C HIS A 99 1.92 9.61 -4.40
N LEU A 100 1.71 8.39 -3.91
CA LEU A 100 1.71 7.17 -4.74
C LEU A 100 0.61 6.22 -4.28
N PHE A 101 -0.23 5.81 -5.23
CA PHE A 101 -1.27 4.81 -5.02
C PHE A 101 -1.16 3.69 -6.07
N SER A 102 -1.83 2.58 -5.81
CA SER A 102 -2.00 1.49 -6.76
C SER A 102 -3.44 1.01 -6.76
N LEU A 103 -3.99 0.74 -7.95
CA LEU A 103 -5.30 0.10 -8.12
C LEU A 103 -5.22 -1.43 -7.90
N ASN A 104 -4.02 -1.97 -7.67
CA ASN A 104 -3.74 -3.39 -7.48
C ASN A 104 -4.29 -4.27 -8.61
N LEU A 105 -4.16 -3.79 -9.86
CA LEU A 105 -4.56 -4.50 -11.07
C LEU A 105 -3.36 -5.29 -11.60
N LEU A 106 -3.25 -6.56 -11.24
CA LEU A 106 -2.20 -7.45 -11.73
C LEU A 106 -2.53 -7.95 -13.14
N GLY A 107 -1.54 -7.98 -14.04
CA GLY A 107 -1.70 -8.60 -15.36
C GLY A 107 -2.54 -7.82 -16.37
N CYS A 108 -2.85 -6.54 -16.11
CA CYS A 108 -3.61 -5.69 -17.03
C CYS A 108 -2.98 -5.59 -18.44
N CYS A 109 -1.66 -5.72 -18.54
CA CYS A 109 -0.94 -5.70 -19.83
C CYS A 109 -1.09 -7.01 -20.64
N GLN A 110 -1.42 -8.14 -20.01
CA GLN A 110 -1.54 -9.43 -20.71
C GLN A 110 -2.89 -9.62 -21.41
N VAL A 111 -3.91 -8.86 -21.01
CA VAL A 111 -5.26 -8.96 -21.56
C VAL A 111 -5.74 -7.57 -21.95
N TRP A 112 -5.46 -7.15 -23.17
CA TRP A 112 -5.98 -5.91 -23.77
C TRP A 112 -7.53 -5.81 -23.72
N GLY A 113 -8.24 -6.90 -23.39
CA GLY A 113 -9.69 -6.93 -23.16
C GLY A 113 -10.16 -6.49 -21.76
N GLN A 114 -9.29 -6.34 -20.75
CA GLN A 114 -9.68 -5.95 -19.38
C GLN A 114 -9.70 -4.43 -19.13
N LEU A 115 -9.57 -3.61 -20.18
CA LEU A 115 -9.55 -2.14 -20.12
C LEU A 115 -10.80 -1.50 -19.48
N GLN A 116 -11.94 -2.21 -19.37
CA GLN A 116 -13.10 -1.75 -18.60
C GLN A 116 -12.82 -1.62 -17.10
N GLY A 117 -11.95 -2.47 -16.52
CA GLY A 117 -11.55 -2.39 -15.12
C GLY A 117 -10.69 -1.17 -14.82
N LEU A 118 -9.83 -0.79 -15.76
CA LEU A 118 -8.95 0.40 -15.68
C LEU A 118 -9.75 1.71 -15.76
N ALA A 119 -10.71 1.83 -16.68
CA ALA A 119 -11.57 3.01 -16.77
C ALA A 119 -12.41 3.23 -15.49
N LEU A 120 -12.89 2.14 -14.89
CA LEU A 120 -13.57 2.20 -13.60
C LEU A 120 -12.59 2.55 -12.48
N GLY A 121 -11.39 1.98 -12.43
CA GLY A 121 -10.37 2.32 -11.43
C GLY A 121 -9.93 3.80 -11.48
N ILE A 122 -9.71 4.35 -12.68
CA ILE A 122 -9.34 5.76 -12.87
C ILE A 122 -10.50 6.70 -12.48
N SER A 123 -11.75 6.35 -12.78
CA SER A 123 -12.90 7.14 -12.30
C SER A 123 -13.12 7.05 -10.77
N ARG A 124 -12.58 6.02 -10.12
CA ARG A 124 -12.59 5.85 -8.66
C ARG A 124 -11.55 6.74 -7.98
N GLU A 125 -10.35 6.81 -8.56
CA GLU A 125 -9.26 7.71 -8.16
C GLU A 125 -9.71 9.17 -8.11
N ILE A 126 -10.35 9.60 -9.20
CA ILE A 126 -10.80 10.99 -9.35
C ILE A 126 -11.74 11.33 -8.20
N ARG A 127 -12.70 10.46 -7.85
CA ARG A 127 -13.65 10.69 -6.75
C ARG A 127 -13.01 10.87 -5.38
N SER A 128 -11.97 10.10 -5.07
CA SER A 128 -11.29 10.21 -3.78
C SER A 128 -10.37 11.42 -3.68
N LEU A 129 -9.73 11.79 -4.80
CA LEU A 129 -8.76 12.88 -4.84
C LEU A 129 -9.39 14.25 -5.15
N THR A 130 -10.59 14.30 -5.77
CA THR A 130 -11.24 15.57 -6.06
C THR A 130 -11.97 16.12 -4.86
N GLN A 131 -11.34 17.11 -4.21
CA GLN A 131 -12.06 18.16 -3.47
C GLN A 131 -12.34 19.41 -4.34
N SER A 132 -12.04 19.40 -5.65
CA SER A 132 -12.18 20.59 -6.50
C SER A 132 -12.17 20.23 -7.99
N GLY A 133 -12.93 20.99 -8.80
CA GLY A 133 -13.19 20.71 -10.22
C GLY A 133 -11.94 20.41 -11.07
N LEU A 134 -11.83 19.18 -11.55
CA LEU A 134 -10.68 18.63 -12.26
C LEU A 134 -10.75 18.92 -13.77
N LEU A 135 -9.67 19.47 -14.33
CA LEU A 135 -9.40 19.49 -15.76
C LEU A 135 -8.68 18.20 -16.16
N LEU A 136 -9.27 17.44 -17.08
CA LEU A 136 -8.69 16.21 -17.60
C LEU A 136 -7.94 16.46 -18.90
N VAL A 137 -6.66 16.10 -18.95
CA VAL A 137 -5.86 16.13 -20.18
C VAL A 137 -5.33 14.72 -20.46
N TRP A 138 -5.65 14.23 -21.65
CA TRP A 138 -5.27 12.91 -22.16
C TRP A 138 -4.13 13.08 -23.16
N VAL A 139 -3.05 12.30 -23.02
CA VAL A 139 -1.87 12.46 -23.89
C VAL A 139 -1.51 11.23 -24.73
N SER A 140 -2.05 10.03 -24.51
CA SER A 140 -1.71 8.87 -25.36
C SER A 140 -2.87 7.96 -25.74
N MET A 141 -2.78 7.37 -26.94
CA MET A 141 -3.85 6.77 -27.73
C MET A 141 -3.85 5.24 -27.65
N THR A 142 -4.93 4.67 -27.10
CA THR A 142 -5.42 3.33 -27.50
C THR A 142 -6.93 3.38 -27.74
N PRO A 143 -7.43 2.97 -28.93
CA PRO A 143 -8.86 3.00 -29.23
C PRO A 143 -9.58 1.86 -28.50
N GLY A 144 -10.47 2.18 -27.56
CA GLY A 144 -11.36 1.19 -26.93
C GLY A 144 -11.56 1.31 -25.42
N VAL A 145 -10.80 2.15 -24.71
CA VAL A 145 -11.06 2.45 -23.30
C VAL A 145 -12.24 3.43 -23.22
N LEU A 146 -13.29 3.11 -22.45
CA LEU A 146 -14.32 4.08 -22.07
C LEU A 146 -13.61 5.33 -21.58
N SER A 147 -13.83 6.50 -22.19
CA SER A 147 -13.15 7.71 -21.72
C SER A 147 -13.66 8.06 -20.31
N PRO A 148 -12.80 8.23 -19.30
CA PRO A 148 -13.14 8.86 -18.03
C PRO A 148 -14.00 10.13 -18.16
N GLN A 149 -13.89 10.86 -19.27
CA GLN A 149 -14.80 11.95 -19.62
C GLN A 149 -16.28 11.52 -19.70
N GLN A 150 -16.59 10.36 -20.31
CA GLN A 150 -17.95 9.83 -20.36
C GLN A 150 -18.46 9.42 -18.99
N VAL A 151 -17.60 8.88 -18.12
CA VAL A 151 -17.97 8.51 -16.75
C VAL A 151 -18.28 9.74 -15.91
N ILE A 152 -17.42 10.77 -15.97
CA ILE A 152 -17.61 12.04 -15.25
C ILE A 152 -18.85 12.78 -15.75
N THR A 153 -19.10 12.76 -17.06
CA THR A 153 -20.30 13.40 -17.62
C THR A 153 -21.58 12.70 -17.16
N LYS A 154 -21.56 11.36 -17.05
CA LYS A 154 -22.72 10.58 -16.57
C LYS A 154 -23.01 10.79 -15.09
N GLU A 155 -21.98 11.04 -14.29
CA GLU A 155 -22.06 11.15 -12.83
C GLU A 155 -21.76 12.57 -12.33
N TYR A 156 -22.09 13.60 -13.13
CA TYR A 156 -21.72 15.00 -12.89
C TYR A 156 -22.09 15.52 -11.49
N GLU A 157 -23.23 15.10 -10.94
CA GLU A 157 -23.68 15.52 -9.59
C GLU A 157 -22.69 15.15 -8.47
N LEU A 158 -21.95 14.03 -8.63
CA LEU A 158 -20.92 13.62 -7.68
C LEU A 158 -19.64 14.46 -7.78
N PHE A 159 -19.48 15.24 -8.86
CA PHE A 159 -18.30 16.04 -9.16
C PHE A 159 -18.53 17.56 -9.03
N ASP A 160 -19.66 17.98 -8.46
CA ASP A 160 -19.99 19.40 -8.27
C ASP A 160 -19.27 20.00 -7.05
N PHE A 161 -17.95 20.15 -7.18
CA PHE A 161 -17.10 20.74 -6.15
C PHE A 161 -16.97 22.26 -6.29
N ARG A 162 -16.49 22.92 -5.22
CA ARG A 162 -16.09 24.33 -5.29
C ARG A 162 -15.02 24.51 -6.37
N ARG A 163 -15.23 25.50 -7.24
CA ARG A 163 -14.28 25.84 -8.30
C ARG A 163 -13.07 26.53 -7.71
N THR A 164 -11.87 26.08 -8.11
CA THR A 164 -10.59 26.72 -7.80
C THR A 164 -10.18 27.65 -8.93
N GLU A 165 -9.31 28.64 -8.65
CA GLU A 165 -8.79 29.55 -9.68
C GLU A 165 -7.98 28.81 -10.75
N VAL A 166 -7.20 27.82 -10.32
CA VAL A 166 -6.49 26.90 -11.20
C VAL A 166 -7.15 25.52 -11.06
N PRO A 167 -7.70 24.95 -12.14
CA PRO A 167 -8.29 23.63 -12.06
C PRO A 167 -7.18 22.57 -11.96
N PRO A 168 -7.28 21.58 -11.04
CA PRO A 168 -6.35 20.46 -10.99
C PRO A 168 -6.28 19.71 -12.31
N LEU A 169 -5.09 19.22 -12.66
CA LEU A 169 -4.82 18.50 -13.90
C LEU A 169 -4.65 17.00 -13.61
N LEU A 170 -5.46 16.16 -14.25
CA LEU A 170 -5.15 14.73 -14.32
C LEU A 170 -4.61 14.39 -15.70
N LEU A 171 -3.38 13.87 -15.68
CA LEU A 171 -2.66 13.38 -16.85
C LEU A 171 -2.75 11.85 -16.89
N LEU A 172 -3.22 11.31 -18.01
CA LEU A 172 -3.28 9.88 -18.25
C LEU A 172 -2.26 9.49 -19.32
N LEU A 173 -1.36 8.59 -18.93
CA LEU A 173 -0.23 8.14 -19.72
C LEU A 173 -0.33 6.63 -19.97
N ASP A 174 0.15 6.20 -21.13
CA ASP A 174 0.35 4.78 -21.39
C ASP A 174 1.78 4.38 -21.01
N ARG A 175 1.94 3.18 -20.46
CA ARG A 175 3.28 2.64 -20.17
C ARG A 175 4.07 2.40 -21.46
N SER A 176 3.42 2.23 -22.62
CA SER A 176 4.11 2.10 -23.90
C SER A 176 4.96 3.32 -24.27
N ASP A 177 4.62 4.51 -23.75
CA ASP A 177 5.36 5.74 -24.04
C ASP A 177 6.74 5.74 -23.34
N ASP A 178 6.90 4.97 -22.27
CA ASP A 178 8.16 4.76 -21.55
C ASP A 178 8.28 3.32 -21.04
N ALA A 179 8.76 2.47 -21.94
CA ALA A 179 9.05 1.07 -21.67
C ALA A 179 10.41 0.83 -21.01
N ILE A 180 11.29 1.85 -20.97
CA ILE A 180 12.68 1.70 -20.49
C ILE A 180 12.73 1.80 -18.96
N THR A 181 12.11 2.83 -18.38
CA THR A 181 12.12 3.06 -16.92
C THR A 181 11.80 1.82 -16.06
N PRO A 182 10.77 1.00 -16.35
CA PRO A 182 10.49 -0.19 -15.54
C PRO A 182 11.50 -1.33 -15.68
N LEU A 183 12.41 -1.28 -16.67
CA LEU A 183 13.42 -2.31 -16.93
C LEU A 183 14.79 -1.99 -16.31
N LEU A 184 15.05 -0.72 -15.98
CA LEU A 184 16.33 -0.29 -15.43
C LEU A 184 16.48 -0.71 -13.97
N ASN A 185 17.68 -1.17 -13.60
CA ASN A 185 18.04 -1.39 -12.19
C ASN A 185 17.90 -0.08 -11.38
N GLN A 186 17.28 -0.19 -10.21
CA GLN A 186 16.97 0.93 -9.34
C GLN A 186 17.89 0.98 -8.12
N TRP A 187 18.39 2.18 -7.81
CA TRP A 187 19.34 2.40 -6.71
C TRP A 187 18.79 3.25 -5.55
N THR A 188 17.53 3.67 -5.61
CA THR A 188 16.86 4.32 -4.48
C THR A 188 16.26 3.28 -3.54
N TYR A 189 16.19 3.57 -2.23
CA TYR A 189 15.88 2.52 -1.26
C TYR A 189 14.59 1.74 -1.56
N GLN A 190 13.46 2.44 -1.70
CA GLN A 190 12.16 1.81 -1.92
C GLN A 190 12.12 1.05 -3.25
N ALA A 191 12.67 1.63 -4.31
CA ALA A 191 12.64 1.05 -5.65
C ALA A 191 13.52 -0.20 -5.72
N MET A 192 14.75 -0.13 -5.18
CA MET A 192 15.68 -1.26 -5.12
C MET A 192 15.11 -2.43 -4.30
N VAL A 193 14.44 -2.14 -3.19
CA VAL A 193 13.75 -3.15 -2.39
C VAL A 193 12.61 -3.79 -3.18
N HIS A 194 11.81 -2.99 -3.88
CA HIS A 194 10.72 -3.51 -4.71
C HIS A 194 11.23 -4.40 -5.85
N GLU A 195 12.35 -4.04 -6.47
CA GLU A 195 12.96 -4.79 -7.57
C GLU A 195 13.58 -6.12 -7.12
N LEU A 196 14.40 -6.09 -6.06
CA LEU A 196 15.17 -7.27 -5.66
C LEU A 196 14.42 -8.23 -4.74
N LEU A 197 13.54 -7.69 -3.88
CA LEU A 197 12.84 -8.45 -2.84
C LEU A 197 11.33 -8.52 -3.06
N GLY A 198 10.76 -7.58 -3.82
CA GLY A 198 9.32 -7.46 -4.01
C GLY A 198 8.63 -6.80 -2.82
N ILE A 199 7.98 -5.67 -3.06
CA ILE A 199 7.07 -5.06 -2.08
C ILE A 199 5.63 -5.38 -2.50
N HIS A 200 4.91 -6.12 -1.67
CA HIS A 200 3.50 -6.44 -1.86
C HIS A 200 2.70 -5.87 -0.69
N ASN A 201 1.84 -4.87 -0.94
CA ASN A 201 1.04 -4.20 0.09
C ASN A 201 1.88 -3.72 1.29
N ASN A 202 3.02 -3.08 1.03
CA ASN A 202 3.99 -2.60 2.03
C ASN A 202 4.66 -3.72 2.86
N ARG A 203 4.62 -4.97 2.39
CA ARG A 203 5.26 -6.13 3.01
C ARG A 203 6.31 -6.74 2.10
N ILE A 204 7.36 -7.28 2.70
CA ILE A 204 8.47 -7.98 2.04
C ILE A 204 8.57 -9.38 2.63
N ASP A 205 8.73 -10.36 1.76
CA ASP A 205 9.00 -11.74 2.14
C ASP A 205 10.51 -12.01 2.09
N LEU A 206 11.10 -12.23 3.26
CA LEU A 206 12.49 -12.60 3.46
C LEU A 206 12.66 -14.10 3.74
N SER A 207 11.64 -14.93 3.52
CA SER A 207 11.69 -16.39 3.76
C SER A 207 12.81 -17.10 2.98
N ARG A 208 13.25 -16.52 1.86
CA ARG A 208 14.33 -17.03 1.01
C ARG A 208 15.74 -16.67 1.50
N VAL A 209 15.85 -15.76 2.47
CA VAL A 209 17.13 -15.29 3.00
C VAL A 209 17.74 -16.35 3.92
N PRO A 210 19.00 -16.76 3.71
CA PRO A 210 19.64 -17.79 4.53
C PRO A 210 19.84 -17.30 5.97
N GLY A 211 19.45 -18.13 6.95
CA GLY A 211 19.69 -17.84 8.38
C GLY A 211 18.72 -16.82 9.01
N ILE A 212 17.63 -16.47 8.34
CA ILE A 212 16.67 -15.48 8.83
C ILE A 212 15.90 -15.99 10.08
N SER A 213 15.73 -15.11 11.07
CA SER A 213 14.85 -15.37 12.22
C SER A 213 13.40 -15.53 11.75
N ARG A 214 12.61 -16.37 12.44
CA ARG A 214 11.18 -16.54 12.15
C ARG A 214 10.43 -15.21 12.21
N ASP A 215 10.84 -14.32 13.10
CA ASP A 215 10.21 -13.02 13.32
C ASP A 215 10.48 -12.01 12.20
N LEU A 216 11.50 -12.26 11.36
CA LEU A 216 11.90 -11.39 10.25
C LEU A 216 11.55 -11.99 8.89
N ARG A 217 10.78 -13.08 8.84
CA ARG A 217 10.36 -13.69 7.56
C ARG A 217 9.45 -12.76 6.76
N GLU A 218 8.57 -12.03 7.44
CA GLU A 218 7.74 -11.02 6.81
C GLU A 218 8.02 -9.67 7.47
N VAL A 219 8.38 -8.68 6.66
CA VAL A 219 8.79 -7.37 7.11
C VAL A 219 7.87 -6.30 6.54
N VAL A 220 7.37 -5.40 7.40
CA VAL A 220 6.54 -4.26 6.97
C VAL A 220 7.41 -3.02 6.79
N LEU A 221 7.32 -2.38 5.62
CA LEU A 221 7.90 -1.09 5.31
C LEU A 221 6.79 -0.05 5.09
N SER A 222 6.58 0.84 6.07
CA SER A 222 5.63 1.94 5.97
C SER A 222 6.30 3.24 6.40
N ALA A 223 6.23 4.28 5.56
CA ALA A 223 6.80 5.60 5.86
C ALA A 223 6.06 6.30 7.03
N GLU A 224 4.79 5.96 7.27
CA GLU A 224 4.01 6.57 8.36
C GLU A 224 4.41 6.04 9.74
N ASN A 225 4.82 4.77 9.82
CA ASN A 225 5.14 4.10 11.08
C ASN A 225 6.64 3.95 11.34
N ASP A 226 7.47 4.19 10.32
CA ASP A 226 8.91 4.05 10.38
C ASP A 226 9.63 5.32 9.90
N GLU A 227 10.12 6.10 10.85
CA GLU A 227 10.87 7.34 10.60
C GLU A 227 12.18 7.10 9.85
N PHE A 228 12.87 5.97 10.11
CA PHE A 228 14.10 5.67 9.39
C PHE A 228 13.78 5.41 7.91
N TYR A 229 12.77 4.59 7.63
CA TYR A 229 12.34 4.32 6.27
C TYR A 229 11.87 5.60 5.56
N ALA A 230 11.04 6.43 6.21
CA ALA A 230 10.53 7.67 5.64
C ALA A 230 11.65 8.63 5.19
N ASN A 231 12.69 8.76 6.01
CA ASN A 231 13.84 9.64 5.72
C ASN A 231 14.79 9.08 4.66
N ASN A 232 14.78 7.76 4.44
CA ASN A 232 15.73 7.08 3.55
C ASN A 232 15.10 6.52 2.27
N MET A 233 13.76 6.54 2.12
CA MET A 233 13.06 5.82 1.05
C MET A 233 13.49 6.21 -0.36
N TYR A 234 13.91 7.46 -0.57
CA TYR A 234 14.33 8.01 -1.87
C TYR A 234 15.85 8.21 -1.98
N LEU A 235 16.61 7.92 -0.91
CA LEU A 235 18.06 8.09 -0.92
C LEU A 235 18.73 6.96 -1.71
N ASN A 236 19.92 7.24 -2.23
CA ASN A 236 20.69 6.28 -3.00
C ASN A 236 21.30 5.20 -2.08
N PHE A 237 21.49 3.99 -2.61
CA PHE A 237 22.13 2.86 -1.94
C PHE A 237 23.42 3.22 -1.16
N ALA A 238 24.28 4.07 -1.71
CA ALA A 238 25.51 4.50 -1.03
C ALA A 238 25.23 5.31 0.27
N GLU A 239 24.23 6.19 0.23
CA GLU A 239 23.82 7.02 1.37
C GLU A 239 23.14 6.18 2.45
N ILE A 240 22.30 5.22 2.04
CA ILE A 240 21.64 4.28 2.95
C ILE A 240 22.67 3.47 3.74
N GLY A 241 23.73 3.00 3.10
CA GLY A 241 24.82 2.27 3.76
C GLY A 241 25.46 3.09 4.90
N SER A 242 25.68 4.37 4.65
CA SER A 242 26.20 5.31 5.66
C SER A 242 25.18 5.56 6.79
N ASN A 243 23.90 5.74 6.44
CA ASN A 243 22.84 5.99 7.42
C ASN A 243 22.55 4.78 8.31
N ILE A 244 22.66 3.55 7.78
CA ILE A 244 22.55 2.32 8.58
C ILE A 244 23.71 2.18 9.55
N LYS A 245 24.92 2.53 9.12
CA LYS A 245 26.09 2.54 10.02
C LYS A 245 25.86 3.51 11.18
N ASN A 246 25.40 4.72 10.90
CA ASN A 246 25.06 5.71 11.94
C ASN A 246 23.97 5.20 12.87
N LEU A 247 22.90 4.59 12.32
CA LEU A 247 21.82 3.98 13.11
C LEU A 247 22.34 2.86 14.04
N MET A 248 23.26 2.03 13.55
CA MET A 248 23.87 0.95 14.34
C MET A 248 24.78 1.50 15.45
N GLU A 249 25.58 2.53 15.16
CA GLU A 249 26.43 3.21 16.15
C GLU A 249 25.58 3.88 17.24
N ASP A 250 24.50 4.56 16.87
CA ASP A 250 23.56 5.17 17.82
C ASP A 250 22.86 4.12 18.67
N PHE A 251 22.49 2.97 18.09
CA PHE A 251 21.95 1.85 18.83
C PHE A 251 22.95 1.29 19.84
N GLN A 252 24.22 1.12 19.45
CA GLN A 252 25.28 0.65 20.34
C GLN A 252 25.56 1.63 21.49
N ARG A 253 25.52 2.94 21.23
CA ARG A 253 25.68 3.98 22.27
C ARG A 253 24.55 3.97 23.29
N ARG A 254 23.32 3.71 22.83
CA ARG A 254 22.11 3.67 23.67
C ARG A 254 21.87 2.31 24.31
N LYS A 255 22.55 1.25 23.85
CA LYS A 255 22.47 -0.08 24.46
C LYS A 255 22.94 0.02 25.92
N PRO A 256 22.12 -0.40 26.90
CA PRO A 256 22.57 -0.53 28.27
C PRO A 256 23.77 -1.48 28.28
N LYS A 257 24.92 -1.02 28.79
CA LYS A 257 26.07 -1.92 28.96
C LYS A 257 25.63 -3.05 29.88
N GLU A 258 25.85 -4.31 29.50
CA GLU A 258 25.54 -5.50 30.32
C GLU A 258 26.15 -5.44 31.74
N GLN A 259 27.09 -4.53 31.96
CA GLN A 259 27.76 -4.27 33.25
C GLN A 259 27.10 -3.19 34.11
N GLN A 260 26.07 -2.47 33.65
CA GLN A 260 25.23 -1.67 34.55
C GLN A 260 24.29 -2.64 35.29
N LYS A 261 24.82 -3.26 36.34
CA LYS A 261 23.98 -3.91 37.34
C LYS A 261 22.94 -2.89 37.78
N LEU A 262 21.66 -3.26 37.71
CA LEU A 262 20.54 -2.48 38.22
C LEU A 262 20.65 -2.46 39.75
N GLU A 263 21.55 -1.63 40.30
CA GLU A 263 21.88 -1.60 41.74
C GLU A 263 20.98 -0.64 42.52
N SER A 264 20.37 0.35 41.87
CA SER A 264 19.46 1.31 42.52
C SER A 264 18.01 1.24 42.00
N ILE A 265 17.08 1.64 42.87
CA ILE A 265 15.65 1.79 42.52
C ILE A 265 15.46 2.86 41.44
N ALA A 266 16.33 3.89 41.39
CA ALA A 266 16.30 4.92 40.37
C ALA A 266 16.69 4.37 38.99
N ASP A 267 17.69 3.48 38.93
CA ASP A 267 18.13 2.83 37.69
C ASP A 267 17.06 1.88 37.16
N MET A 268 16.38 1.13 38.05
CA MET A 268 15.25 0.29 37.66
C MET A 268 14.11 1.11 37.06
N LYS A 269 13.79 2.26 37.65
CA LYS A 269 12.76 3.17 37.12
C LYS A 269 13.15 3.69 35.72
N ALA A 270 14.37 4.22 35.58
CA ALA A 270 14.86 4.75 34.32
C ALA A 270 14.94 3.66 33.22
N PHE A 271 15.31 2.44 33.58
CA PHE A 271 15.30 1.31 32.65
C PHE A 271 13.88 1.00 32.17
N VAL A 272 12.92 0.86 33.09
CA VAL A 272 11.52 0.56 32.73
C VAL A 272 10.90 1.67 31.86
N GLU A 273 11.23 2.94 32.13
CA GLU A 273 10.75 4.08 31.33
C GLU A 273 11.35 4.10 29.91
N ASN A 274 12.64 3.77 29.76
CA ASN A 274 13.35 3.83 28.48
C ASN A 274 13.27 2.53 27.65
N TYR A 275 12.95 1.40 28.28
CA TYR A 275 12.94 0.09 27.64
C TYR A 275 12.01 -0.02 26.41
N PRO A 276 10.79 0.56 26.40
CA PRO A 276 9.93 0.53 25.22
C PRO A 276 10.56 1.21 23.99
N GLN A 277 11.20 2.37 24.19
CA GLN A 277 11.89 3.10 23.12
C GLN A 277 13.09 2.31 22.61
N PHE A 278 13.88 1.72 23.52
CA PHE A 278 15.00 0.86 23.16
C PHE A 278 14.53 -0.36 22.35
N LYS A 279 13.43 -1.00 22.75
CA LYS A 279 12.85 -2.14 22.04
C LYS A 279 12.37 -1.76 20.63
N LYS A 280 11.71 -0.60 20.47
CA LYS A 280 11.31 -0.07 19.16
C LYS A 280 12.54 0.13 18.25
N MET A 281 13.56 0.80 18.77
CA MET A 281 14.81 1.06 18.04
C MET A 281 15.55 -0.23 17.66
N SER A 282 15.61 -1.21 18.58
CA SER A 282 16.19 -2.53 18.28
C SER A 282 15.47 -3.24 17.14
N GLY A 283 14.14 -3.11 17.07
CA GLY A 283 13.34 -3.65 15.96
C GLY A 283 13.67 -2.97 14.64
N THR A 284 13.72 -1.63 14.60
CA THR A 284 14.09 -0.84 13.41
C THR A 284 15.49 -1.19 12.91
N VAL A 285 16.48 -1.24 13.81
CA VAL A 285 17.87 -1.60 13.47
C VAL A 285 17.92 -3.00 12.86
N SER A 286 17.35 -4.00 13.57
CA SER A 286 17.32 -5.39 13.11
C SER A 286 16.69 -5.51 11.72
N LYS A 287 15.55 -4.82 11.51
CA LYS A 287 14.83 -4.80 10.25
C LYS A 287 15.67 -4.23 9.11
N HIS A 288 16.17 -3.00 9.23
CA HIS A 288 16.84 -2.32 8.12
C HIS A 288 18.24 -2.86 7.85
N VAL A 289 18.97 -3.31 8.89
CA VAL A 289 20.26 -4.00 8.72
C VAL A 289 20.07 -5.31 7.95
N THR A 290 19.01 -6.06 8.26
CA THR A 290 18.71 -7.32 7.55
C THR A 290 18.35 -7.06 6.09
N VAL A 291 17.45 -6.11 5.83
CA VAL A 291 17.03 -5.77 4.45
C VAL A 291 18.22 -5.31 3.63
N VAL A 292 19.01 -4.35 4.12
CA VAL A 292 20.16 -3.83 3.35
C VAL A 292 21.30 -4.83 3.26
N GLY A 293 21.49 -5.67 4.27
CA GLY A 293 22.41 -6.80 4.18
C GLY A 293 22.04 -7.75 3.04
N GLU A 294 20.76 -8.06 2.87
CA GLU A 294 20.30 -8.89 1.76
C GLU A 294 20.41 -8.18 0.41
N LEU A 295 20.08 -6.88 0.32
CA LEU A 295 20.30 -6.09 -0.90
C LEU A 295 21.78 -6.11 -1.31
N SER A 296 22.69 -5.88 -0.37
CA SER A 296 24.14 -5.92 -0.64
C SER A 296 24.60 -7.30 -1.10
N ARG A 297 24.03 -8.37 -0.54
CA ARG A 297 24.32 -9.75 -0.96
C ARG A 297 23.87 -10.00 -2.40
N LEU A 298 22.64 -9.60 -2.75
CA LEU A 298 22.07 -9.76 -4.09
C LEU A 298 22.81 -8.92 -5.14
N VAL A 299 23.20 -7.69 -4.81
CA VAL A 299 24.03 -6.83 -5.67
C VAL A 299 25.35 -7.50 -6.00
N GLY A 300 26.04 -8.06 -4.98
CA GLY A 300 27.31 -8.75 -5.17
C GLY A 300 27.18 -10.09 -5.89
N GLU A 301 26.13 -10.87 -5.63
CA GLU A 301 25.92 -12.18 -6.27
C GLU A 301 25.58 -12.05 -7.76
N ARG A 302 24.85 -11.00 -8.15
CA ARG A 302 24.37 -10.79 -9.52
C ARG A 302 25.18 -9.77 -10.32
N ASN A 303 26.29 -9.25 -9.76
CA ASN A 303 27.11 -8.19 -10.34
C ASN A 303 26.29 -6.98 -10.85
N LEU A 304 25.30 -6.53 -10.06
CA LEU A 304 24.32 -5.52 -10.51
C LEU A 304 24.94 -4.16 -10.80
N LEU A 305 26.12 -3.85 -10.25
CA LEU A 305 26.82 -2.60 -10.55
C LEU A 305 27.26 -2.54 -12.02
N GLU A 306 27.88 -3.62 -12.53
CA GLU A 306 28.32 -3.72 -13.93
C GLU A 306 27.11 -3.78 -14.87
N VAL A 307 26.08 -4.54 -14.50
CA VAL A 307 24.84 -4.63 -15.29
C VAL A 307 24.15 -3.27 -15.39
N SER A 308 24.02 -2.57 -14.26
CA SER A 308 23.40 -1.24 -14.24
C SER A 308 24.21 -0.21 -15.01
N GLU A 309 25.54 -0.29 -15.00
CA GLU A 309 26.38 0.61 -15.81
C GLU A 309 26.04 0.46 -17.29
N VAL A 310 26.04 -0.77 -17.80
CA VAL A 310 25.69 -1.06 -19.20
C VAL A 310 24.24 -0.66 -19.53
N GLU A 311 23.29 -0.88 -18.62
CA GLU A 311 21.91 -0.43 -18.82
C GLU A 311 21.78 1.08 -18.97
N GLN A 312 22.52 1.85 -18.15
CA GLN A 312 22.52 3.31 -18.23
C GLN A 312 23.21 3.80 -19.51
N GLU A 313 24.29 3.16 -19.92
CA GLU A 313 24.93 3.44 -21.21
C GLU A 313 23.96 3.20 -22.37
N LEU A 314 23.28 2.05 -22.40
CA LEU A 314 22.30 1.72 -23.45
C LEU A 314 21.10 2.67 -23.46
N ALA A 315 20.62 3.11 -22.30
CA ALA A 315 19.44 3.95 -22.19
C ALA A 315 19.74 5.43 -22.49
N CYS A 316 20.93 5.92 -22.13
CA CYS A 316 21.24 7.35 -22.16
C CYS A 316 22.27 7.76 -23.22
N GLN A 317 23.16 6.85 -23.64
CA GLN A 317 24.24 7.17 -24.58
C GLN A 317 23.90 6.75 -26.01
N ASN A 318 24.17 7.63 -26.97
CA ASN A 318 24.02 7.36 -28.41
C ASN A 318 25.32 6.81 -29.05
N ASP A 319 26.30 6.43 -28.23
CA ASP A 319 27.69 6.21 -28.64
C ASP A 319 27.98 4.76 -29.08
N HIS A 320 26.99 4.09 -29.67
CA HIS A 320 27.19 2.74 -30.22
C HIS A 320 28.33 2.69 -31.25
N SER A 321 28.60 3.81 -31.94
CA SER A 321 29.63 3.92 -32.96
C SER A 321 31.06 3.94 -32.39
N SER A 322 31.26 4.48 -31.18
CA SER A 322 32.57 4.54 -30.51
C SER A 322 32.90 3.27 -29.74
N ALA A 323 31.89 2.52 -29.30
CA ALA A 323 32.04 1.22 -28.63
C ALA A 323 32.34 0.04 -29.58
N LEU A 324 32.16 0.21 -30.90
CA LEU A 324 32.41 -0.82 -31.93
C LEU A 324 33.86 -0.84 -32.47
N GLN A 325 34.70 0.14 -32.14
CA GLN A 325 36.09 0.28 -32.61
C GLN A 325 37.11 -0.32 -31.64
#